data_AF-A0A1B1BQE2-F1
#
_entry.id   AF-A0A1B1BQE2-F1
#
_cell.length_a   1.000
_cell.length_b   1.000
_cell.length_c   1.000
_cell.angle_alpha   90.00
_cell.angle_beta   90.00
_cell.angle_gamma   90.00
#
_symmetry.space_group_name_H-M   'P 1'
#
loop_
_entity.id
_entity.type
_entity.pdbx_description
1 polymer ?
#
loop_
_entity_poly.entity_id
_entity_poly.type
_entity_poly.pdbx_seq_one_letter_code
_entity_poly.pdbx_strand_id
1 'polypeptide(L)'
;MDAAERWRVLRLHVEDQIPLAVLARETGISARTLQRWNRLYRTGGVASLDLHARLDKGVRRTSVETVAFIERLALTRPRPSLATLHRLAATDAQARELPAPSYATVREIVLFPQINRVLKINQLDTITDDVIEAAASILVIGN
;
A
#
# COMPACT_ATOMS: atom_id res chain seq x y z
N MET A 1 -0.05 -13.65 -4.97
CA MET A 1 0.70 -13.52 -6.23
C MET A 1 1.86 -12.56 -6.08
N ASP A 2 3.00 -13.17 -5.76
CA ASP A 2 4.33 -12.57 -5.68
C ASP A 2 4.87 -12.22 -7.07
N ALA A 3 6.03 -11.56 -7.16
CA ALA A 3 6.68 -11.26 -8.43
C ALA A 3 6.94 -12.50 -9.30
N ALA A 4 7.32 -13.62 -8.68
CA ALA A 4 7.72 -14.84 -9.39
C ALA A 4 6.53 -15.48 -10.12
N GLU A 5 5.36 -15.44 -9.50
CA GLU A 5 4.11 -15.94 -10.05
C GLU A 5 3.57 -15.00 -11.15
N ARG A 6 3.70 -13.68 -10.98
CA ARG A 6 3.41 -12.70 -12.06
C ARG A 6 4.34 -12.89 -13.26
N TRP A 7 5.62 -13.13 -13.00
CA TRP A 7 6.61 -13.40 -14.04
C TRP A 7 6.33 -14.69 -14.78
N ARG A 8 5.92 -15.76 -14.08
CA ARG A 8 5.51 -17.03 -14.72
C ARG A 8 4.40 -16.85 -15.77
N VAL A 9 3.46 -15.94 -15.53
CA VAL A 9 2.42 -15.62 -16.52
C VAL A 9 2.96 -14.69 -17.61
N LEU A 10 3.71 -13.66 -17.24
CA LEU A 10 4.17 -12.64 -18.20
C LEU A 10 5.25 -13.14 -19.15
N ARG A 11 6.10 -14.09 -18.74
CA ARG A 11 7.14 -14.70 -19.59
C ARG A 11 6.54 -15.38 -20.82
N LEU A 12 5.32 -15.92 -20.72
CA LEU A 12 4.61 -16.51 -21.87
C LEU A 12 4.32 -15.46 -22.96
N HIS A 13 4.13 -14.20 -22.59
CA HIS A 13 4.00 -13.10 -23.55
C HIS A 13 5.35 -12.60 -24.06
N VAL A 14 6.35 -12.52 -23.18
CA VAL A 14 7.65 -11.90 -23.47
C VAL A 14 8.58 -12.83 -24.24
N GLU A 15 8.62 -14.11 -23.87
CA GLU A 15 9.47 -15.15 -24.45
C GLU A 15 8.72 -15.87 -25.58
N ASP A 16 7.50 -16.33 -25.33
CA ASP A 16 6.74 -17.17 -26.27
C ASP A 16 5.80 -16.36 -27.20
N GLN A 17 5.84 -15.03 -27.12
CA GLN A 17 5.04 -14.10 -27.94
C GLN A 17 3.51 -14.33 -27.87
N ILE A 18 3.02 -14.99 -26.82
CA ILE A 18 1.58 -15.24 -26.66
C ILE A 18 0.85 -13.91 -26.41
N PRO A 19 -0.22 -13.56 -27.14
CA PRO A 19 -0.93 -12.31 -26.93
C PRO A 19 -1.53 -12.20 -25.52
N LEU A 20 -1.44 -11.02 -24.88
CA LEU A 20 -2.01 -10.77 -23.54
C LEU A 20 -3.52 -11.05 -23.47
N ALA A 21 -4.23 -10.95 -24.59
CA ALA A 21 -5.65 -11.28 -24.68
C ALA A 21 -5.92 -12.78 -24.51
N VAL A 22 -5.01 -13.64 -25.02
CA VAL A 22 -5.08 -15.10 -24.83
C VAL A 22 -4.77 -15.42 -23.38
N LEU A 23 -3.70 -14.86 -22.82
CA LEU A 23 -3.36 -15.02 -21.40
C LEU A 23 -4.50 -14.61 -20.48
N ALA A 24 -5.22 -13.53 -20.79
CA ALA A 24 -6.35 -13.07 -19.99
C ALA A 24 -7.49 -14.09 -19.92
N ARG A 25 -7.74 -14.80 -21.03
CA ARG A 25 -8.80 -15.83 -21.13
C ARG A 25 -8.41 -17.10 -20.39
N GLU A 26 -7.16 -17.53 -20.53
CA GLU A 26 -6.64 -18.78 -19.94
C GLU A 26 -6.41 -18.66 -18.42
N THR A 27 -5.94 -17.50 -17.95
CA THR A 27 -5.58 -17.29 -16.53
C THR A 27 -6.70 -16.66 -15.70
N GLY A 28 -7.75 -16.14 -16.34
CA GLY A 28 -8.79 -15.34 -15.68
C GLY A 28 -8.33 -13.95 -15.21
N ILE A 29 -7.08 -13.56 -15.47
CA ILE A 29 -6.55 -12.24 -15.12
C ILE A 29 -6.98 -11.23 -16.17
N SER A 30 -7.50 -10.07 -15.75
CA SER A 30 -7.95 -9.04 -16.71
C SER A 30 -6.82 -8.58 -17.64
N ALA A 31 -7.15 -8.33 -18.92
CA ALA A 31 -6.19 -7.81 -19.90
C ALA A 31 -5.53 -6.49 -19.44
N ARG A 32 -6.27 -5.65 -18.69
CA ARG A 32 -5.75 -4.41 -18.10
C ARG A 32 -4.65 -4.67 -17.07
N THR A 33 -4.80 -5.71 -16.26
CA THR A 33 -3.79 -6.14 -15.26
C THR A 33 -2.53 -6.65 -15.96
N LEU A 34 -2.68 -7.49 -16.98
CA LEU A 34 -1.55 -8.02 -17.77
C LEU A 34 -0.81 -6.91 -18.54
N GLN A 35 -1.53 -5.94 -19.11
CA GLN A 35 -0.93 -4.77 -19.75
C GLN A 35 -0.14 -3.91 -18.75
N ARG A 36 -0.67 -3.73 -17.53
CA ARG A 36 0.03 -3.01 -16.46
C ARG A 36 1.31 -3.73 -16.06
N TRP A 37 1.28 -5.05 -15.91
CA TRP A 37 2.48 -5.86 -15.61
C TRP A 37 3.52 -5.78 -16.73
N ASN A 38 3.09 -5.89 -17.99
CA ASN A 38 3.98 -5.73 -19.14
C ASN A 38 4.66 -4.35 -19.15
N ARG A 39 3.90 -3.28 -18.85
CA ARG A 39 4.46 -1.93 -18.74
C ARG A 39 5.50 -1.83 -17.62
N LEU A 40 5.19 -2.35 -16.44
CA LEU A 40 6.12 -2.35 -15.30
C LEU A 40 7.40 -3.11 -15.64
N TYR A 41 7.28 -4.33 -16.16
CA TYR A 41 8.40 -5.15 -16.61
C TYR A 41 9.29 -4.43 -17.63
N ARG A 42 8.71 -3.76 -18.63
CA ARG A 42 9.48 -2.98 -19.61
C ARG A 42 10.24 -1.80 -18.99
N THR A 43 9.77 -1.28 -17.87
CA THR A 43 10.42 -0.15 -17.16
C THR A 43 11.41 -0.57 -16.08
N GLY A 44 11.25 -1.75 -15.47
CA GLY A 44 12.05 -2.14 -14.30
C GLY A 44 12.29 -3.64 -14.12
N GLY A 45 12.11 -4.43 -15.18
CA GLY A 45 12.37 -5.88 -15.17
C GLY A 45 11.49 -6.66 -14.19
N VAL A 46 11.91 -7.89 -13.86
CA VAL A 46 11.14 -8.79 -12.98
C VAL A 46 10.96 -8.20 -11.57
N ALA A 47 11.95 -7.47 -11.05
CA ALA A 47 11.88 -6.80 -9.74
C ALA A 47 10.71 -5.79 -9.65
N SER A 48 10.34 -5.14 -10.77
CA SER A 48 9.20 -4.21 -10.82
C SER A 48 7.83 -4.89 -10.83
N LEU A 49 7.77 -6.22 -11.04
CA LEU A 49 6.55 -6.99 -10.91
C LEU A 49 6.20 -7.24 -9.44
N ASP A 50 7.17 -7.13 -8.53
CA ASP A 50 7.02 -7.34 -7.08
C ASP A 50 6.56 -6.10 -6.33
N LEU A 51 5.85 -5.17 -6.98
CA LEU A 51 5.35 -3.97 -6.33
C LEU A 51 4.17 -4.30 -5.37
N HIS A 52 4.41 -5.20 -4.41
CA HIS A 52 3.67 -5.38 -3.17
C HIS A 52 4.15 -4.40 -2.08
N ALA A 53 5.27 -3.72 -2.29
CA ALA A 53 5.64 -2.53 -1.55
C ALA A 53 5.64 -1.33 -2.49
N ARG A 54 4.77 -0.36 -2.24
CA ARG A 54 4.76 0.92 -2.95
C ARG A 54 6.17 1.54 -2.91
N LEU A 55 6.68 1.86 -4.10
CA LEU A 55 7.92 2.64 -4.32
C LEU A 55 7.82 4.10 -3.87
N ASP A 56 6.69 4.54 -3.29
CA ASP A 56 6.58 5.87 -2.65
C ASP A 56 7.33 5.93 -1.31
N LYS A 57 7.90 4.80 -0.88
CA LYS A 57 8.80 4.68 0.27
C LYS A 57 10.14 5.36 -0.05
N GLY A 58 10.18 6.69 -0.05
CA GLY A 58 11.45 7.39 -0.23
C GLY A 58 11.42 8.92 -0.25
N VAL A 59 10.29 9.57 -0.54
CA VAL A 59 10.23 11.04 -0.46
C VAL A 59 8.92 11.44 0.20
N ARG A 60 8.92 11.49 1.53
CA ARG A 60 7.87 12.18 2.28
C ARG A 60 7.89 13.65 1.84
N ARG A 61 6.99 14.04 0.94
CA ARG A 61 6.71 15.44 0.59
C ARG A 61 5.82 16.13 1.64
N THR A 62 5.60 15.50 2.78
CA THR A 62 4.86 16.08 3.90
C THR A 62 5.87 16.65 4.88
N SER A 63 5.75 17.94 5.18
CA SER A 63 6.63 18.61 6.13
C SER A 63 6.58 17.91 7.49
N VAL A 64 7.71 17.93 8.20
CA VAL A 64 7.80 17.37 9.56
C VAL A 64 6.77 18.03 10.49
N GLU A 65 6.47 19.31 10.26
CA GLU A 65 5.46 20.05 11.01
C GLU A 65 4.05 19.48 10.83
N THR A 66 3.65 19.19 9.59
CA THR A 66 2.34 18.60 9.29
C THR A 66 2.21 17.19 9.88
N VAL A 67 3.29 16.40 9.85
CA VAL A 67 3.31 15.07 10.49
C VAL A 67 3.09 15.20 12.00
N ALA A 68 3.87 16.05 12.66
CA ALA A 68 3.78 16.26 14.11
C ALA A 68 2.40 16.80 14.53
N PHE A 69 1.79 17.65 13.71
CA PHE A 69 0.43 18.14 13.94
C PHE A 69 -0.60 17.00 13.88
N ILE A 70 -0.56 16.17 12.83
CA ILE A 70 -1.46 15.02 12.68
C ILE A 70 -1.29 14.03 13.84
N GLU A 71 -0.06 13.74 14.25
CA GLU A 71 0.23 12.85 15.37
C GLU A 71 -0.36 13.39 16.68
N ARG A 72 -0.16 14.69 16.98
CA ARG A 72 -0.75 15.32 18.17
C ARG A 72 -2.27 15.23 18.16
N LEU A 73 -2.91 15.51 17.02
CA LEU A 73 -4.36 15.37 16.90
C LEU A 73 -4.83 13.93 17.12
N ALA A 74 -4.11 12.96 16.59
CA ALA A 74 -4.44 11.54 16.75
C ALA A 74 -4.30 11.04 18.20
N LEU A 75 -3.52 11.72 19.04
CA LEU A 75 -3.36 11.43 20.46
C LEU A 75 -4.44 12.05 21.36
N THR A 76 -5.24 12.98 20.84
CA THR A 76 -6.36 13.57 21.59
C THR A 76 -7.45 12.54 21.89
N ARG A 77 -8.17 12.73 23.01
CA ARG A 77 -9.28 11.84 23.42
C ARG A 77 -10.57 12.64 23.57
N PRO A 78 -11.70 12.17 22.99
CA PRO A 78 -11.81 10.99 22.13
C PRO A 78 -11.08 11.20 20.80
N ARG A 79 -10.49 10.13 20.26
CA ARG A 79 -9.69 10.24 19.02
C ARG A 79 -10.58 10.69 17.87
N PRO A 80 -10.24 11.79 17.17
CA PRO A 80 -11.00 12.23 16.02
C PRO A 80 -10.98 11.18 14.90
N SER A 81 -12.08 11.11 14.14
CA SER A 81 -12.15 10.24 12.97
C SER A 81 -11.09 10.64 11.94
N LEU A 82 -10.69 9.69 11.08
CA LEU A 82 -9.69 9.94 10.04
C LEU A 82 -10.11 11.10 9.10
N ALA A 83 -11.41 11.21 8.80
CA ALA A 83 -11.97 12.31 8.03
C ALA A 83 -11.81 13.67 8.76
N THR A 84 -12.02 13.70 10.08
CA THR A 84 -11.81 14.92 10.88
C THR A 84 -10.32 15.26 10.99
N LEU A 85 -9.45 14.28 11.19
CA LEU A 85 -7.99 14.49 11.17
C LEU A 85 -7.53 15.08 9.84
N HIS A 86 -8.03 14.57 8.71
CA HIS A 86 -7.69 15.10 7.38
C HIS A 86 -8.17 16.55 7.20
N ARG A 87 -9.42 16.85 7.59
CA ARG A 87 -9.94 18.23 7.50
C ARG A 87 -9.10 19.20 8.33
N LEU A 88 -8.80 18.86 9.59
CA LEU A 88 -8.00 19.71 10.47
C LEU A 88 -6.57 19.88 9.96
N ALA A 89 -5.96 18.81 9.43
CA ALA A 89 -4.61 18.87 8.86
C ALA A 89 -4.56 19.71 7.57
N ALA A 90 -5.60 19.66 6.73
CA ALA A 90 -5.70 20.52 5.56
C ALA A 90 -5.87 22.00 5.93
N THR A 91 -6.69 22.30 6.95
CA THR A 91 -6.85 23.66 7.49
C THR A 91 -5.54 24.20 8.06
N ASP A 92 -4.81 23.42 8.87
CA ASP A 92 -3.52 23.83 9.44
C ASP A 92 -2.45 24.02 8.36
N ALA A 93 -2.37 23.13 7.38
CA ALA A 93 -1.44 23.27 6.26
C ALA A 93 -1.70 24.56 5.46
N GLN A 94 -2.97 24.86 5.17
CA GLN A 94 -3.35 26.11 4.50
C GLN A 94 -2.97 27.35 5.32
N ALA A 95 -3.20 27.33 6.64
CA ALA A 95 -2.85 28.44 7.52
C ALA A 95 -1.33 28.68 7.62
N ARG A 96 -0.52 27.65 7.35
CA ARG A 96 0.95 27.70 7.33
C ARG A 96 1.54 27.87 5.94
N GLU A 97 0.70 28.03 4.91
CA GLU A 97 1.11 28.08 3.49
C GLU A 97 1.90 26.82 3.06
N LEU A 98 1.63 25.69 3.68
CA LEU A 98 2.24 24.40 3.38
C LEU A 98 1.34 23.56 2.45
N PRO A 99 1.92 22.64 1.66
CA PRO A 99 1.14 21.70 0.86
C PRO A 99 0.21 20.85 1.75
N ALA A 100 -1.09 20.87 1.44
CA ALA A 100 -2.06 20.09 2.20
C ALA A 100 -1.78 18.58 2.08
N PRO A 101 -1.79 17.82 3.20
CA PRO A 101 -1.60 16.39 3.17
C PRO A 101 -2.81 15.71 2.54
N SER A 102 -2.57 14.67 1.74
CA SER A 102 -3.66 13.85 1.20
C SER A 102 -4.32 12.99 2.29
N TYR A 103 -5.56 12.56 2.07
CA TYR A 103 -6.23 11.61 2.95
C TYR A 103 -5.42 10.33 3.18
N ALA A 104 -4.78 9.80 2.13
CA ALA A 104 -3.91 8.63 2.23
C ALA A 104 -2.70 8.90 3.13
N THR A 105 -2.07 10.07 2.99
CA THR A 105 -0.95 10.51 3.84
C THR A 105 -1.36 10.57 5.32
N VAL A 106 -2.51 11.19 5.63
CA VAL A 106 -3.02 11.26 7.00
C VAL A 106 -3.32 9.86 7.55
N ARG A 107 -3.95 9.00 6.74
CA ARG A 107 -4.22 7.59 7.09
C ARG A 107 -2.94 6.85 7.42
N GLU A 108 -1.91 6.99 6.60
CA GLU A 108 -0.63 6.33 6.79
C GLU A 108 0.07 6.82 8.06
N ILE A 109 0.20 8.13 8.26
CA ILE A 109 0.80 8.72 9.49
C ILE A 109 0.11 8.20 10.74
N VAL A 110 -1.21 8.01 10.68
CA VAL A 110 -2.02 7.57 11.82
C VAL A 110 -1.98 6.04 12.02
N LEU A 111 -1.99 5.25 10.94
CA LEU A 111 -2.08 3.78 11.02
C LEU A 111 -0.71 3.10 11.15
N PHE A 112 0.36 3.61 10.52
CA PHE A 112 1.67 2.97 10.60
C PHE A 112 2.21 2.86 12.03
N PRO A 113 2.09 3.89 12.90
CA PRO A 113 2.45 3.76 14.31
C PRO A 113 1.64 2.68 15.04
N GLN A 114 0.36 2.50 14.69
CA GLN A 114 -0.49 1.46 15.28
C GLN A 114 -0.08 0.08 14.81
N ILE A 115 0.19 -0.09 13.52
CA ILE A 115 0.68 -1.35 12.94
C ILE A 115 2.02 -1.72 13.57
N ASN A 116 2.98 -0.78 13.62
CA ASN A 116 4.28 -1.01 14.25
C ASN A 116 4.15 -1.34 15.75
N ARG A 117 3.21 -0.73 16.45
CA ARG A 117 2.93 -1.07 17.85
C ARG A 117 2.40 -2.50 17.99
N VAL A 118 1.45 -2.89 17.15
CA VAL A 118 0.89 -4.26 17.15
C VAL A 118 1.96 -5.29 16.79
N LEU A 119 2.77 -5.02 15.77
CA LEU A 119 3.88 -5.89 15.38
C LEU A 119 4.88 -6.06 16.54
N LYS A 120 5.30 -4.97 17.18
CA LYS A 120 6.18 -5.03 18.37
C LYS A 120 5.59 -5.83 19.53
N ILE A 121 4.29 -5.66 19.82
CA ILE A 121 3.60 -6.45 20.88
C ILE A 121 3.67 -7.94 20.57
N ASN A 122 3.54 -8.31 19.29
CA ASN A 122 3.57 -9.69 18.83
C ASN A 122 4.98 -10.18 18.46
N GLN A 123 6.02 -9.39 18.76
CA GLN A 123 7.42 -9.72 18.43
C GLN A 123 7.64 -10.00 16.93
N LEU A 124 6.91 -9.27 16.08
CA LEU A 124 7.01 -9.33 14.63
C LEU A 124 7.73 -8.08 14.12
N ASP A 125 8.63 -8.25 13.16
CA ASP A 125 9.32 -7.14 12.49
C ASP A 125 8.62 -6.73 11.19
N THR A 126 7.86 -7.65 10.59
CA THR A 126 7.12 -7.41 9.34
C THR A 126 5.84 -8.25 9.31
N ILE A 127 4.88 -7.86 8.47
CA ILE A 127 3.72 -8.69 8.12
C ILE A 127 4.16 -9.58 6.95
N THR A 128 4.34 -10.86 7.23
CA THR A 128 4.64 -11.91 6.24
C THR A 128 3.38 -12.69 5.89
N ASP A 129 3.41 -13.44 4.79
CA ASP A 129 2.23 -14.17 4.29
C ASP A 129 1.74 -15.23 5.30
N ASP A 130 2.64 -15.86 6.05
CA ASP A 130 2.30 -16.78 7.15
C ASP A 130 1.55 -16.09 8.30
N VAL A 131 1.89 -14.84 8.61
CA VAL A 131 1.17 -14.02 9.60
C VAL A 131 -0.24 -13.68 9.10
N ILE A 132 -0.40 -13.42 7.80
CA ILE A 132 -1.71 -13.15 7.18
C ILE A 132 -2.58 -14.41 7.22
N GLU A 133 -2.02 -15.57 6.88
CA GLU A 133 -2.72 -16.85 6.91
C GLU A 133 -3.13 -17.24 8.34
N ALA A 134 -2.22 -17.07 9.31
CA ALA A 134 -2.52 -17.32 10.72
C ALA A 134 -3.65 -16.40 11.23
N ALA A 135 -3.59 -15.11 10.89
CA ALA A 135 -4.64 -14.15 11.26
C ALA A 135 -5.99 -14.50 10.61
N ALA A 136 -6.00 -14.89 9.34
CA ALA A 136 -7.20 -15.32 8.63
C ALA A 136 -7.82 -16.59 9.23
N SER A 137 -7.00 -17.53 9.71
CA SER A 137 -7.46 -18.75 10.38
C SER A 137 -8.04 -18.50 11.78
N ILE A 138 -7.63 -17.42 12.45
CA ILE A 138 -8.10 -17.05 13.80
C ILE A 138 -9.34 -16.15 13.74
N LEU A 139 -9.48 -15.37 12.67
CA LEU A 139 -10.61 -14.47 12.49
C LEU A 139 -11.88 -15.29 12.18
N VAL A 140 -12.65 -15.63 13.23
CA VAL A 140 -14.03 -16.10 13.06
C VAL A 140 -14.85 -14.93 12.54
N ILE A 141 -14.89 -14.77 11.23
CA ILE A 141 -15.87 -13.90 10.58
C ILE A 141 -17.20 -14.63 10.72
N GLY A 142 -18.00 -14.23 11.72
CA GLY A 142 -19.38 -14.69 11.81
C GLY A 142 -20.10 -14.39 10.50
N ASN A 143 -20.68 -15.43 9.89
CA ASN A 143 -21.52 -15.33 8.69
C ASN A 143 -22.69 -14.37 8.88
#